data_AF-A0A165LPA3-F1
#
_entry.id   AF-A0A165LPA3-F1
#
_cell.length_a   1.000
_cell.length_b   1.000
_cell.length_c   1.000
_cell.angle_alpha   90.00
_cell.angle_beta   90.00
_cell.angle_gamma   90.00
#
_symmetry.space_group_name_H-M   'P 1'
#
loop_
_entity.id
_entity.type
_entity.pdbx_description
1 polymer ?
#
loop_
_entity_poly.entity_id
_entity_poly.type
_entity_poly.pdbx_seq_one_letter_code
_entity_poly.pdbx_strand_id
1 'polypeptide(L)'
;MAAPGGPTRLPETLYTYQTTTEVGILLSSVLFGIFIAQLYQYFTSSKSEPVQMKCFGAFNHDRALRLYVELISPEVVFIALIETTHTVSLWVYLVDMNHGSILQPGYLILDTFTIDLALLMSGIVGAVVQSFYAYRISRFSGSFWLGIPSWTGSVVRVGITVAGCVTALRGFSGRHTITDWITKFSWVLGGVLASSTVVDLVNTIILCIILSRHRNSGTRTSRVIDKLTVWAIETGMLTSILAVSHPILGRVELLPAFLHVYPNMFSLSLLLS
;
A
#
# COMPACT_ATOMS: atom_id res chain seq x y z
N MET A 1 -20.90 26.37 -45.63
CA MET A 1 -20.51 24.95 -45.70
C MET A 1 -19.36 24.75 -44.74
N ALA A 2 -19.64 24.32 -43.51
CA ALA A 2 -18.62 24.03 -42.51
C ALA A 2 -17.98 22.68 -42.84
N ALA A 3 -16.65 22.63 -42.80
CA ALA A 3 -15.87 21.42 -43.04
C ALA A 3 -16.23 20.32 -42.01
N PRO A 4 -16.20 19.03 -42.40
CA PRO A 4 -16.49 17.92 -41.50
C PRO A 4 -15.45 17.87 -40.38
N GLY A 5 -15.94 17.82 -39.14
CA GLY A 5 -15.11 17.77 -37.94
C GLY A 5 -14.13 16.62 -37.98
N GLY A 6 -12.83 16.95 -38.03
CA GLY A 6 -11.78 16.00 -37.72
C GLY A 6 -11.95 15.49 -36.28
N PRO A 7 -11.38 14.31 -35.94
CA PRO A 7 -11.45 13.79 -34.58
C PRO A 7 -10.94 14.87 -33.63
N THR A 8 -11.82 15.33 -32.74
CA THR A 8 -11.50 16.29 -31.70
C THR A 8 -10.38 15.68 -30.86
N ARG A 9 -9.14 16.10 -31.11
CA ARG A 9 -7.99 15.65 -30.33
C ARG A 9 -8.29 15.96 -28.87
N LEU A 10 -8.21 14.94 -28.02
CA LEU A 10 -8.23 15.09 -26.57
C LEU A 10 -7.21 16.16 -26.17
N PRO A 11 -7.56 17.09 -25.25
CA PRO A 11 -6.57 17.95 -24.60
C PRO A 11 -5.38 17.12 -24.13
N GLU A 12 -4.16 17.61 -24.36
CA GLU A 12 -2.91 16.91 -24.04
C GLU A 12 -2.89 16.40 -22.60
N THR A 13 -3.42 17.19 -21.67
CA THR A 13 -3.53 16.88 -20.24
C THR A 13 -4.40 15.64 -19.95
N LEU A 14 -5.51 15.46 -20.69
CA LEU A 14 -6.40 14.31 -20.53
C LEU A 14 -5.77 13.03 -21.08
N TYR A 15 -5.02 13.15 -22.18
CA TYR A 15 -4.26 12.03 -22.73
C TYR A 15 -3.14 11.59 -21.77
N THR A 16 -2.43 12.54 -21.18
CA THR A 16 -1.42 12.24 -20.14
C THR A 16 -2.06 11.58 -18.92
N TYR A 17 -3.22 12.07 -18.45
CA TYR A 17 -3.94 11.44 -17.33
C TYR A 17 -4.38 10.00 -17.63
N GLN A 18 -4.88 9.74 -18.85
CA GLN A 18 -5.28 8.40 -19.26
C GLN A 18 -4.08 7.44 -19.31
N THR A 19 -3.00 7.86 -19.95
CA THR A 19 -1.79 7.04 -20.11
C THR A 19 -1.11 6.76 -18.77
N THR A 20 -1.05 7.73 -17.85
CA THR A 20 -0.49 7.52 -16.52
C THR A 20 -1.36 6.59 -15.67
N THR A 21 -2.68 6.66 -15.82
CA THR A 21 -3.64 5.74 -15.21
C THR A 21 -3.41 4.31 -15.69
N GLU A 22 -3.32 4.11 -17.00
CA GLU A 22 -3.04 2.81 -17.63
C GLU A 22 -1.72 2.21 -17.13
N VAL A 23 -0.63 2.99 -17.21
CA VAL A 23 0.70 2.55 -16.76
C VAL A 23 0.70 2.25 -15.26
N GLY A 24 0.03 3.07 -14.46
CA GLY A 24 -0.10 2.87 -13.02
C GLY A 24 -0.78 1.55 -12.67
N ILE A 25 -1.89 1.23 -13.34
CA ILE A 25 -2.66 0.00 -13.10
C ILE A 25 -1.90 -1.24 -13.57
N LEU A 26 -1.19 -1.15 -14.70
CA LEU A 26 -0.32 -2.22 -15.18
C LEU A 26 0.82 -2.51 -14.19
N LEU A 27 1.51 -1.47 -13.73
CA LEU A 27 2.59 -1.62 -12.75
C LEU A 27 2.05 -2.17 -11.42
N SER A 28 0.89 -1.68 -10.98
CA SER A 28 0.17 -2.19 -9.81
C SER A 28 -0.14 -3.68 -9.94
N SER A 29 -0.58 -4.14 -11.12
CA SER A 29 -0.85 -5.55 -11.40
C SER A 29 0.40 -6.43 -11.36
N VAL A 30 1.54 -5.91 -11.84
CA VAL A 30 2.83 -6.61 -11.73
C VAL A 30 3.23 -6.78 -10.27
N LEU A 31 3.12 -5.72 -9.46
CA LEU A 31 3.40 -5.80 -8.03
C LEU A 31 2.46 -6.77 -7.32
N PHE A 32 1.16 -6.76 -7.64
CA PHE A 32 0.22 -7.74 -7.12
C PHE A 32 0.63 -9.18 -7.46
N GLY A 33 1.12 -9.43 -8.69
CA GLY A 33 1.68 -10.74 -9.06
C GLY A 33 2.88 -11.15 -8.20
N ILE A 34 3.78 -10.22 -7.88
CA ILE A 34 4.91 -10.46 -6.97
C ILE A 34 4.40 -10.77 -5.55
N PHE A 35 3.42 -10.00 -5.06
CA PHE A 35 2.79 -10.23 -3.76
C PHE A 35 2.19 -11.64 -3.66
N ILE A 36 1.46 -12.10 -4.68
CA ILE A 36 0.90 -13.47 -4.72
C ILE A 36 2.01 -14.52 -4.73
N ALA A 37 3.11 -14.30 -5.46
CA ALA A 37 4.24 -15.23 -5.45
C ALA A 37 4.91 -15.32 -4.06
N GLN A 38 5.06 -14.19 -3.36
CA GLN A 38 5.56 -14.14 -1.99
C GLN A 38 4.61 -14.84 -1.01
N LEU A 39 3.31 -14.60 -1.16
CA LEU A 39 2.27 -15.24 -0.36
C LEU A 39 2.29 -16.77 -0.53
N TYR A 40 2.46 -17.24 -1.76
CA TYR A 40 2.62 -18.66 -2.05
C TYR A 40 3.87 -19.25 -1.39
N GLN A 41 5.00 -18.56 -1.47
CA GLN A 41 6.24 -18.99 -0.80
C GLN A 41 6.06 -19.05 0.72
N TYR A 42 5.40 -18.07 1.33
CA TYR A 42 5.10 -18.04 2.76
C TYR A 42 4.30 -19.29 3.20
N PHE A 43 3.20 -19.60 2.51
CA PHE A 43 2.39 -20.77 2.85
C PHE A 43 3.06 -22.11 2.54
N THR A 44 3.89 -22.17 1.50
CA THR A 44 4.57 -23.41 1.08
C THR A 44 5.78 -23.70 1.96
N SER A 45 6.56 -22.68 2.35
CA SER A 45 7.68 -22.81 3.28
C SER A 45 7.20 -23.27 4.66
N SER A 46 6.06 -22.77 5.13
CA SER A 46 5.46 -23.18 6.41
C SER A 46 5.06 -24.68 6.46
N LYS A 47 4.84 -25.33 5.32
CA LYS A 47 4.44 -26.76 5.26
C LYS A 47 5.64 -27.71 5.08
N SER A 48 6.83 -27.19 4.80
CA SER A 48 8.00 -27.99 4.39
C SER A 48 9.05 -28.19 5.49
N GLU A 49 8.68 -28.10 6.77
CA GLU A 49 9.54 -28.64 7.84
C GLU A 49 9.20 -30.11 8.12
N PRO A 50 10.03 -31.07 7.65
CA PRO A 50 9.90 -32.46 8.06
C PRO A 50 10.16 -32.59 9.57
N VAL A 51 9.36 -33.44 10.21
CA VAL A 51 9.29 -33.73 11.66
C VAL A 51 10.64 -34.12 12.31
N GLN A 52 11.70 -34.33 11.54
CA GLN A 52 13.02 -34.77 12.03
C GLN A 52 13.86 -33.68 12.72
N MET A 53 13.57 -32.39 12.55
CA MET A 53 14.31 -31.32 13.25
C MET A 53 13.77 -31.01 14.66
N LYS A 54 12.67 -31.66 15.08
CA LYS A 54 12.02 -31.43 16.39
C LYS A 54 12.64 -32.17 17.58
N CYS A 55 13.53 -33.13 17.33
CA CYS A 55 14.10 -33.95 18.41
C CYS A 55 15.40 -33.40 19.01
N PHE A 56 16.01 -32.35 18.45
CA PHE A 56 17.35 -31.90 18.90
C PHE A 56 17.46 -30.45 19.37
N GLY A 57 16.35 -29.74 19.60
CA GLY A 57 16.43 -28.36 20.06
C GLY A 57 15.11 -27.73 20.51
N ALA A 58 14.16 -28.52 20.99
CA ALA A 58 12.91 -28.00 21.52
C ALA A 58 12.99 -27.86 23.04
N PHE A 59 12.90 -26.64 23.56
CA PHE A 59 11.99 -26.44 24.70
C PHE A 59 11.36 -25.06 24.83
N ASN A 60 11.87 -23.99 24.17
CA ASN A 60 11.24 -22.65 24.32
C ASN A 60 10.95 -21.88 23.02
N HIS A 61 11.51 -22.23 21.86
CA HIS A 61 11.35 -21.42 20.62
C HIS A 61 10.20 -21.90 19.70
N ASP A 62 9.95 -23.21 19.63
CA ASP A 62 8.96 -23.81 18.71
C ASP A 62 7.49 -23.49 19.05
N ARG A 63 7.17 -23.25 20.33
CA ARG A 63 5.81 -22.90 20.74
C ARG A 63 5.45 -21.48 20.31
N ALA A 64 6.42 -20.56 20.32
CA ALA A 64 6.24 -19.19 19.85
C ALA A 64 6.13 -19.13 18.33
N LEU A 65 6.92 -19.93 17.60
CA LEU A 65 6.86 -20.00 16.13
C LEU A 65 5.52 -20.57 15.63
N ARG A 66 5.02 -21.64 16.28
CA ARG A 66 3.69 -22.21 15.98
C ARG A 66 2.56 -21.24 16.26
N LEU A 67 2.59 -20.54 17.41
CA LEU A 67 1.62 -19.48 17.71
C LEU A 67 1.71 -18.30 16.74
N TYR A 68 2.92 -17.95 16.28
CA TYR A 68 3.14 -16.90 15.30
C TYR A 68 2.51 -17.24 13.95
N VAL A 69 2.75 -18.44 13.41
CA VAL A 69 2.17 -18.87 12.13
C VAL A 69 0.64 -18.97 12.20
N GLU A 70 0.12 -19.50 13.30
CA GLU A 70 -1.32 -19.68 13.51
C GLU A 70 -2.06 -18.35 13.71
N LEU A 71 -1.46 -17.40 14.45
CA LEU A 71 -2.01 -16.06 14.68
C LEU A 71 -1.87 -15.09 13.49
N ILE A 72 -0.80 -15.21 12.69
CA ILE A 72 -0.54 -14.33 11.52
C ILE A 72 -1.30 -14.80 10.27
N SER A 73 -1.63 -16.09 10.17
CA SER A 73 -2.36 -16.63 9.02
C SER A 73 -3.68 -15.91 8.66
N PRO A 74 -4.59 -15.53 9.60
CA PRO A 74 -5.82 -14.84 9.24
C PRO A 74 -5.59 -13.40 8.72
N GLU A 75 -4.62 -12.68 9.28
CA GLU A 75 -4.32 -11.30 8.87
C GLU A 75 -3.74 -11.26 7.46
N VAL A 76 -2.82 -12.18 7.15
CA VAL A 76 -2.21 -12.28 5.82
C VAL A 76 -3.25 -12.67 4.76
N VAL A 77 -4.19 -13.56 5.09
CA VAL A 77 -5.34 -13.89 4.22
C VAL A 77 -6.25 -12.68 4.04
N PHE A 78 -6.52 -11.92 5.09
CA PHE A 78 -7.33 -10.71 5.02
C PHE A 78 -6.70 -9.65 4.10
N ILE A 79 -5.39 -9.40 4.22
CA ILE A 79 -4.64 -8.50 3.32
C ILE A 79 -4.75 -8.99 1.87
N ALA A 80 -4.58 -10.29 1.63
CA ALA A 80 -4.68 -10.85 0.28
C ALA A 80 -6.07 -10.64 -0.34
N LEU A 81 -7.15 -10.79 0.44
CA LEU A 81 -8.51 -10.52 -0.01
C LEU A 81 -8.73 -9.04 -0.35
N ILE A 82 -8.24 -8.13 0.50
CA ILE A 82 -8.37 -6.69 0.24
C ILE A 82 -7.56 -6.28 -0.98
N GLU A 83 -6.31 -6.74 -1.12
CA GLU A 83 -5.49 -6.41 -2.31
C GLU A 83 -6.05 -6.99 -3.59
N THR A 84 -6.64 -8.18 -3.53
CA THR A 84 -7.37 -8.74 -4.67
C THR A 84 -8.55 -7.84 -5.03
N THR A 85 -9.32 -7.39 -4.03
CA THR A 85 -10.46 -6.48 -4.24
C THR A 85 -10.01 -5.15 -4.84
N HIS A 86 -8.95 -4.55 -4.28
CA HIS A 86 -8.32 -3.33 -4.77
C HIS A 86 -7.88 -3.46 -6.24
N THR A 87 -7.15 -4.52 -6.56
CA THR A 87 -6.66 -4.79 -7.92
C THR A 87 -7.83 -4.98 -8.90
N VAL A 88 -8.86 -5.74 -8.52
CA VAL A 88 -10.07 -5.91 -9.34
C VAL A 88 -10.80 -4.58 -9.57
N SER A 89 -10.95 -3.76 -8.53
CA SER A 89 -11.55 -2.43 -8.67
C SER A 89 -10.77 -1.55 -9.64
N LEU A 90 -9.43 -1.54 -9.59
CA LEU A 90 -8.61 -0.81 -10.56
C LEU A 90 -8.84 -1.27 -12.00
N TRP A 91 -8.95 -2.57 -12.25
CA TRP A 91 -9.24 -3.10 -13.58
C TRP A 91 -10.65 -2.74 -14.07
N VAL A 92 -11.65 -2.79 -13.21
CA VAL A 92 -13.02 -2.36 -13.55
C VAL A 92 -13.02 -0.87 -13.88
N TYR A 93 -12.32 -0.04 -13.10
CA TYR A 93 -12.18 1.39 -13.36
C TYR A 93 -11.50 1.66 -14.71
N LEU A 94 -10.43 0.92 -15.02
CA LEU A 94 -9.71 1.06 -16.29
C LEU A 94 -10.61 0.78 -17.50
N VAL A 95 -11.40 -0.30 -17.45
CA VAL A 95 -12.32 -0.68 -18.53
C VAL A 95 -13.42 0.36 -18.67
N ASP A 96 -14.01 0.79 -17.56
CA ASP A 96 -15.09 1.78 -17.54
C ASP A 96 -14.61 3.14 -18.07
N MET A 97 -13.45 3.59 -17.61
CA MET A 97 -12.79 4.81 -18.09
C MET A 97 -12.52 4.75 -19.60
N ASN A 98 -11.95 3.65 -20.09
CA ASN A 98 -11.63 3.50 -21.52
C ASN A 98 -12.90 3.45 -22.37
N HIS A 99 -13.93 2.70 -21.97
CA HIS A 99 -15.20 2.66 -22.69
C HIS A 99 -15.93 4.00 -22.67
N GLY A 100 -15.98 4.68 -21.52
CA GLY A 100 -16.61 5.99 -21.39
C GLY A 100 -15.87 7.08 -22.19
N SER A 101 -14.54 7.02 -22.26
CA SER A 101 -13.73 7.98 -23.03
C SER A 101 -13.99 7.93 -24.54
N ILE A 102 -14.38 6.77 -25.07
CA ILE A 102 -14.75 6.59 -26.49
C ILE A 102 -16.04 7.37 -26.80
N LEU A 103 -16.99 7.39 -25.87
CA LEU A 103 -18.29 8.06 -26.04
C LEU A 103 -18.17 9.56 -25.76
N GLN A 104 -17.49 9.94 -24.68
CA GLN A 104 -17.25 11.33 -24.29
C GLN A 104 -15.86 11.48 -23.65
N PRO A 105 -14.97 12.31 -24.23
CA PRO A 105 -13.67 12.66 -23.66
C PRO A 105 -13.67 13.10 -22.19
N GLY A 106 -14.75 13.74 -21.74
CA GLY A 106 -14.89 14.23 -20.36
C GLY A 106 -15.07 13.12 -19.31
N TYR A 107 -15.33 11.87 -19.72
CA TYR A 107 -15.48 10.74 -18.80
C TYR A 107 -14.18 10.37 -18.08
N LEU A 108 -13.02 10.72 -18.65
CA LEU A 108 -11.69 10.46 -18.07
C LEU A 108 -11.49 11.07 -16.68
N ILE A 109 -12.11 12.23 -16.46
CA ILE A 109 -12.01 13.00 -15.20
C ILE A 109 -13.31 12.94 -14.39
N LEU A 110 -14.28 12.15 -14.85
CA LEU A 110 -15.50 11.92 -14.11
C LEU A 110 -15.19 10.96 -12.98
N ASP A 111 -15.63 11.34 -11.78
CA ASP A 111 -15.53 10.46 -10.65
C ASP A 111 -16.44 9.23 -10.83
N THR A 112 -15.94 8.06 -10.44
CA THR A 112 -16.69 6.79 -10.50
C THR A 112 -16.61 6.09 -9.16
N PHE A 113 -17.69 5.44 -8.77
CA PHE A 113 -17.73 4.65 -7.53
C PHE A 113 -16.58 3.63 -7.44
N THR A 114 -16.12 3.12 -8.59
CA THR A 114 -15.05 2.13 -8.65
C THR A 114 -13.69 2.68 -8.19
N ILE A 115 -13.34 3.93 -8.54
CA ILE A 115 -12.09 4.54 -8.09
C ILE A 115 -12.15 4.89 -6.60
N ASP A 116 -13.30 5.34 -6.10
CA ASP A 116 -13.55 5.54 -4.67
C ASP A 116 -13.37 4.26 -3.86
N LEU A 117 -13.91 3.14 -4.36
CA LEU A 117 -13.76 1.83 -3.72
C LEU A 117 -12.28 1.40 -3.71
N ALA A 118 -11.54 1.62 -4.80
CA ALA A 118 -10.12 1.31 -4.85
C ALA A 118 -9.32 2.13 -3.82
N LEU A 119 -9.59 3.44 -3.72
CA LEU A 119 -8.96 4.31 -2.72
C LEU A 119 -9.28 3.90 -1.28
N LEU A 120 -10.52 3.49 -1.01
CA LEU A 120 -10.93 2.96 0.29
C LEU A 120 -10.13 1.69 0.64
N MET A 121 -10.07 0.74 -0.29
CA MET A 121 -9.34 -0.52 -0.08
C MET A 121 -7.85 -0.26 0.17
N SER A 122 -7.23 0.65 -0.59
CA SER A 122 -5.86 1.11 -0.39
C SER A 122 -5.61 1.66 1.02
N GLY A 123 -6.53 2.49 1.53
CA GLY A 123 -6.42 3.00 2.90
C GLY A 123 -6.54 1.91 3.96
N ILE A 124 -7.42 0.93 3.75
CA ILE A 124 -7.57 -0.23 4.65
C ILE A 124 -6.30 -1.10 4.64
N VAL A 125 -5.76 -1.45 3.47
CA VAL A 125 -4.49 -2.18 3.35
C VAL A 125 -3.40 -1.49 4.17
N GLY A 126 -3.26 -0.18 3.95
CA GLY A 126 -2.31 0.64 4.67
C GLY A 126 -2.43 0.60 6.19
N ALA A 127 -3.65 0.70 6.70
CA ALA A 127 -3.92 0.64 8.13
C ALA A 127 -3.62 -0.74 8.73
N VAL A 128 -3.98 -1.81 8.02
CA VAL A 128 -3.69 -3.19 8.45
C VAL A 128 -2.18 -3.43 8.50
N VAL A 129 -1.47 -3.04 7.45
CA VAL A 129 0.00 -3.15 7.37
C VAL A 129 0.68 -2.36 8.50
N GLN A 130 0.26 -1.12 8.76
CA GLN A 130 0.81 -0.31 9.86
C GLN A 130 0.52 -0.92 11.24
N SER A 131 -0.65 -1.52 11.42
CA SER A 131 -1.03 -2.20 12.66
C SER A 131 -0.18 -3.46 12.88
N PHE A 132 0.15 -4.17 11.81
CA PHE A 132 1.05 -5.31 11.84
C PHE A 132 2.48 -4.92 12.23
N TYR A 133 3.02 -3.84 11.63
CA TYR A 133 4.33 -3.33 12.02
C TYR A 133 4.38 -2.90 13.49
N ALA A 134 3.33 -2.23 13.98
CA ALA A 134 3.20 -1.86 15.39
C ALA A 134 3.22 -3.08 16.32
N TYR A 135 2.45 -4.12 15.97
CA TYR A 135 2.43 -5.38 16.70
C TYR A 135 3.82 -6.02 16.73
N ARG A 136 4.49 -6.10 15.59
CA ARG A 136 5.84 -6.66 15.48
C ARG A 136 6.83 -5.92 16.37
N ILE A 137 6.86 -4.59 16.31
CA ILE A 137 7.74 -3.75 17.13
C ILE A 137 7.49 -4.00 18.62
N SER A 138 6.22 -4.05 19.06
CA SER A 138 5.87 -4.28 20.46
C SER A 138 6.35 -5.65 20.98
N ARG A 139 6.26 -6.69 20.14
CA ARG A 139 6.71 -8.05 20.48
C ARG A 139 8.22 -8.17 20.49
N PHE A 140 8.92 -7.62 19.48
CA PHE A 140 10.38 -7.68 19.40
C PHE A 140 11.06 -6.82 20.47
N SER A 141 10.49 -5.67 20.81
CA SER A 141 11.06 -4.82 21.86
C SER A 141 10.79 -5.32 23.28
N GLY A 142 9.80 -6.19 23.48
CA GLY A 142 9.27 -6.52 24.80
C GLY A 142 8.61 -5.33 25.52
N SER A 143 8.38 -4.22 24.82
CA SER A 143 7.78 -2.99 25.36
C SER A 143 6.69 -2.49 24.43
N PHE A 144 5.45 -2.46 24.92
CA PHE A 144 4.28 -1.95 24.20
C PHE A 144 4.42 -0.47 23.82
N TRP A 145 5.19 0.29 24.60
CA TRP A 145 5.36 1.74 24.42
C TRP A 145 5.98 2.11 23.06
N LEU A 146 6.82 1.25 22.48
CA LEU A 146 7.43 1.51 21.17
C LEU A 146 6.45 1.30 20.00
N GLY A 147 5.33 0.61 20.20
CA GLY A 147 4.30 0.41 19.17
C GLY A 147 3.27 1.54 19.08
N ILE A 148 3.17 2.39 20.11
CA ILE A 148 2.17 3.47 20.20
C ILE A 148 2.25 4.45 19.02
N PRO A 149 3.43 4.91 18.57
CA PRO A 149 3.52 5.81 17.41
C PRO A 149 2.94 5.19 16.12
N SER A 150 3.13 3.88 15.92
CA SER A 150 2.64 3.19 14.73
C SER A 150 1.12 2.94 14.79
N TRP A 151 0.58 2.60 15.97
CA TRP A 151 -0.87 2.47 16.13
C TRP A 151 -1.61 3.80 16.02
N THR A 152 -1.06 4.87 16.61
CA THR A 152 -1.63 6.22 16.44
C THR A 152 -1.61 6.64 14.98
N GLY A 153 -0.51 6.36 14.27
CA GLY A 153 -0.41 6.54 12.82
C GLY A 153 -1.50 5.80 12.03
N SER A 154 -1.73 4.51 12.35
CA SER A 154 -2.78 3.69 11.73
C SER A 154 -4.18 4.28 11.93
N VAL A 155 -4.51 4.70 13.16
CA VAL A 155 -5.81 5.34 13.48
C VAL A 155 -5.98 6.65 12.71
N VAL A 156 -4.93 7.48 12.66
CA VAL A 156 -4.94 8.74 11.89
C VAL A 156 -5.17 8.45 10.41
N ARG A 157 -4.48 7.46 9.84
CA ARG A 157 -4.63 7.08 8.43
C ARG A 157 -6.03 6.61 8.09
N VAL A 158 -6.63 5.75 8.92
CA VAL A 158 -8.03 5.33 8.76
C VAL A 158 -8.96 6.53 8.83
N GLY A 159 -8.76 7.42 9.80
CA GLY A 159 -9.55 8.64 9.94
C GLY A 159 -9.51 9.53 8.70
N ILE A 160 -8.32 9.78 8.15
CA ILE A 160 -8.15 10.60 6.93
C ILE A 160 -8.74 9.88 5.71
N THR A 161 -8.57 8.55 5.58
CA THR A 161 -9.14 7.77 4.47
C THR A 161 -10.67 7.82 4.49
N VAL A 162 -11.28 7.57 5.65
CA VAL A 162 -12.74 7.63 5.83
C VAL A 162 -13.26 9.04 5.58
N ALA A 163 -12.57 10.07 6.07
CA ALA A 163 -12.91 11.46 5.76
C ALA A 163 -12.85 11.72 4.25
N GLY A 164 -11.82 11.22 3.56
CA GLY A 164 -11.69 11.25 2.11
C GLY A 164 -12.88 10.62 1.40
N CYS A 165 -13.22 9.36 1.72
CA CYS A 165 -14.37 8.68 1.13
C CYS A 165 -15.70 9.38 1.43
N VAL A 166 -15.89 9.92 2.63
CA VAL A 166 -17.11 10.68 2.95
C VAL A 166 -17.18 11.98 2.15
N THR A 167 -16.05 12.67 1.98
CA THR A 167 -16.01 13.90 1.15
C THR A 167 -16.18 13.62 -0.33
N ALA A 168 -15.70 12.48 -0.82
CA ALA A 168 -16.00 11.96 -2.14
C ALA A 168 -17.52 11.75 -2.26
N LEU A 169 -18.10 10.83 -1.49
CA LEU A 169 -19.53 10.50 -1.56
C LEU A 169 -20.46 11.71 -1.37
N ARG A 170 -20.11 12.67 -0.51
CA ARG A 170 -20.91 13.91 -0.30
C ARG A 170 -20.65 14.99 -1.34
N GLY A 171 -19.43 15.11 -1.85
CA GLY A 171 -19.05 16.06 -2.90
C GLY A 171 -19.60 15.66 -4.27
N PHE A 172 -19.87 14.38 -4.48
CA PHE A 172 -20.23 13.80 -5.78
C PHE A 172 -21.74 13.66 -6.03
N SER A 173 -22.59 14.38 -5.30
CA SER A 173 -24.05 14.47 -5.56
C SER A 173 -24.41 15.25 -6.85
N GLY A 174 -23.62 15.12 -7.91
CA GLY A 174 -24.19 15.14 -9.27
C GLY A 174 -23.50 15.93 -10.38
N ARG A 175 -22.22 16.37 -10.31
CA ARG A 175 -21.54 17.02 -11.47
C ARG A 175 -20.03 17.36 -11.34
N HIS A 176 -19.31 16.85 -10.35
CA HIS A 176 -17.94 17.32 -10.09
C HIS A 176 -16.86 16.40 -10.69
N THR A 177 -15.78 17.01 -11.16
CA THR A 177 -14.62 16.29 -11.73
C THR A 177 -13.62 15.92 -10.65
N ILE A 178 -12.83 14.87 -10.89
CA ILE A 178 -11.73 14.41 -10.01
C ILE A 178 -10.78 15.59 -9.69
N THR A 179 -10.57 16.49 -10.66
CA THR A 179 -9.78 17.72 -10.49
C THR A 179 -10.35 18.70 -9.47
N ASP A 180 -11.68 18.87 -9.42
CA ASP A 180 -12.33 19.73 -8.42
C ASP A 180 -12.17 19.15 -7.01
N TRP A 181 -12.23 17.82 -6.91
CA TRP A 181 -12.00 17.13 -5.64
C TRP A 181 -10.56 17.26 -5.18
N ILE A 182 -9.58 17.04 -6.06
CA ILE A 182 -8.14 17.16 -5.73
C ILE A 182 -7.81 18.58 -5.27
N THR A 183 -8.32 19.61 -5.95
CA THR A 183 -8.03 21.01 -5.57
C THR A 183 -8.64 21.35 -4.21
N LYS A 184 -9.86 20.91 -3.94
CA LYS A 184 -10.59 21.21 -2.69
C LYS A 184 -10.13 20.35 -1.51
N PHE A 185 -9.75 19.11 -1.75
CA PHE A 185 -9.40 18.11 -0.74
C PHE A 185 -7.95 17.63 -0.86
N SER A 186 -7.06 18.46 -1.41
CA SER A 186 -5.61 18.20 -1.49
C SER A 186 -4.99 17.85 -0.14
N TRP A 187 -5.53 18.40 0.95
CA TRP A 187 -5.11 18.09 2.32
C TRP A 187 -5.36 16.62 2.71
N VAL A 188 -6.35 15.94 2.10
CA VAL A 188 -6.64 14.52 2.35
C VAL A 188 -5.53 13.67 1.76
N LEU A 189 -5.23 13.85 0.47
CA LEU A 189 -4.15 13.12 -0.22
C LEU A 189 -2.80 13.42 0.41
N GLY A 190 -2.49 14.71 0.62
CA GLY A 190 -1.27 15.12 1.30
C GLY A 190 -1.17 14.59 2.72
N GLY A 191 -2.28 14.56 3.45
CA GLY A 191 -2.35 14.03 4.81
C GLY A 191 -2.11 12.52 4.88
N VAL A 192 -2.69 11.73 3.96
CA VAL A 192 -2.45 10.27 3.89
C VAL A 192 -0.99 9.99 3.54
N LEU A 193 -0.42 10.69 2.57
CA LEU A 193 0.97 10.49 2.14
C LEU A 193 1.96 10.94 3.22
N ALA A 194 1.73 12.10 3.84
CA ALA A 194 2.60 12.62 4.90
C ALA A 194 2.53 11.74 6.15
N SER A 195 1.32 11.36 6.59
CA SER A 195 1.16 10.47 7.76
C SER A 195 1.82 9.11 7.52
N SER A 196 1.63 8.52 6.33
CA SER A 196 2.29 7.26 5.97
C SER A 196 3.82 7.39 5.99
N THR A 197 4.38 8.46 5.41
CA THR A 197 5.83 8.70 5.39
C THR A 197 6.40 8.83 6.80
N VAL A 198 5.74 9.59 7.68
CA VAL A 198 6.20 9.78 9.06
C VAL A 198 6.17 8.45 9.82
N VAL A 199 5.09 7.68 9.67
CA VAL A 199 4.95 6.37 10.33
C VAL A 199 5.99 5.37 9.83
N ASP A 200 6.24 5.32 8.52
CA ASP A 200 7.25 4.45 7.92
C ASP A 200 8.65 4.79 8.45
N LEU A 201 9.03 6.08 8.47
CA LEU A 201 10.31 6.52 9.03
C LEU A 201 10.46 6.15 10.50
N VAL A 202 9.42 6.38 11.31
CA VAL A 202 9.43 6.02 12.73
C VAL A 202 9.58 4.51 12.91
N ASN A 203 8.84 3.71 12.15
CA ASN A 203 8.91 2.25 12.19
C ASN A 203 10.30 1.73 11.78
N THR A 204 10.86 2.26 10.69
CA THR A 204 12.20 1.92 10.24
C THR A 204 13.26 2.28 11.28
N ILE A 205 13.18 3.48 11.88
CA ILE A 205 14.13 3.91 12.93
C ILE A 205 14.03 3.00 14.16
N ILE A 206 12.81 2.72 14.65
CA ILE A 206 12.60 1.86 15.82
C ILE A 206 13.13 0.45 15.54
N LEU A 207 12.82 -0.10 14.37
CA LEU A 207 13.30 -1.43 13.96
C LEU A 207 14.83 -1.46 13.91
N CYS A 208 15.47 -0.45 13.31
CA CYS A 208 16.93 -0.33 13.28
C CYS A 208 17.53 -0.28 14.70
N ILE A 209 16.93 0.48 15.62
CA ILE A 209 17.40 0.57 17.01
C ILE A 209 17.28 -0.80 17.70
N ILE A 210 16.13 -1.48 17.58
CA ILE A 210 15.92 -2.79 18.20
C ILE A 210 16.91 -3.81 17.65
N LEU A 211 17.07 -3.88 16.32
CA LEU A 211 17.97 -4.83 15.66
C LEU A 211 19.44 -4.55 16.03
N SER A 212 19.83 -3.27 16.11
CA SER A 212 21.19 -2.90 16.54
C SER A 212 21.51 -3.36 17.97
N ARG A 213 20.53 -3.34 18.89
CA ARG A 213 20.67 -3.82 20.27
C ARG A 213 20.79 -5.34 20.35
N HIS A 214 20.10 -6.08 19.48
CA HIS A 214 20.16 -7.55 19.43
C HIS A 214 21.38 -8.11 18.70
N ARG A 215 22.19 -7.26 18.06
CA ARG A 215 23.41 -7.65 17.32
C ARG A 215 24.45 -8.40 18.17
N ASN A 216 24.48 -8.18 19.48
CA ASN A 216 25.51 -8.74 20.37
C ASN A 216 25.33 -10.23 20.73
N SER A 217 24.31 -10.94 20.22
CA SER A 217 24.01 -12.32 20.65
C SER A 217 24.53 -13.46 19.75
N GLY A 218 25.25 -13.19 18.64
CA GLY A 218 25.90 -14.23 17.82
C GLY A 218 26.10 -13.92 16.32
N THR A 219 27.14 -14.50 15.71
CA THR A 219 27.62 -14.17 14.34
C THR A 219 26.68 -14.62 13.20
N ARG A 220 25.88 -15.67 13.39
CA ARG A 220 24.87 -16.14 12.42
C ARG A 220 23.61 -15.29 12.45
N THR A 221 23.16 -14.91 13.64
CA THR A 221 21.99 -14.04 13.86
C THR A 221 22.26 -12.61 13.36
N SER A 222 23.48 -12.09 13.55
CA SER A 222 23.88 -10.77 13.06
C SER A 222 23.71 -10.62 11.54
N ARG A 223 24.07 -11.63 10.73
CA ARG A 223 23.94 -11.54 9.26
C ARG A 223 22.48 -11.51 8.78
N VAL A 224 21.60 -12.26 9.44
CA VAL A 224 20.16 -12.24 9.12
C VAL A 224 19.55 -10.91 9.53
N ILE A 225 19.94 -10.40 10.70
CA ILE A 225 19.54 -9.08 11.20
C ILE A 225 19.99 -7.96 10.25
N ASP A 226 21.24 -7.97 9.78
CA ASP A 226 21.75 -6.95 8.85
C ASP A 226 20.97 -6.97 7.53
N LYS A 227 20.70 -8.16 6.97
CA LYS A 227 19.91 -8.30 5.75
C LYS A 227 18.48 -7.79 5.93
N LEU A 228 17.84 -8.11 7.05
CA LEU A 228 16.49 -7.64 7.38
C LEU A 228 16.46 -6.12 7.59
N THR A 229 17.50 -5.56 8.21
CA THR A 229 17.64 -4.12 8.44
C THR A 229 17.78 -3.37 7.12
N VAL A 230 18.68 -3.81 6.24
CA VAL A 230 18.89 -3.21 4.91
C VAL A 230 17.59 -3.25 4.11
N TRP A 231 16.89 -4.37 4.16
CA TRP A 231 15.69 -4.57 3.37
C TRP A 231 14.48 -3.76 3.91
N ALA A 232 14.37 -3.59 5.23
CA ALA A 232 13.41 -2.67 5.84
C ALA A 232 13.72 -1.19 5.57
N ILE A 233 15.00 -0.82 5.49
CA ILE A 233 15.43 0.53 5.09
C ILE A 233 15.09 0.76 3.63
N GLU A 234 15.43 -0.17 2.74
CA GLU A 234 15.18 -0.07 1.30
C GLU A 234 13.70 0.10 1.01
N THR A 235 12.84 -0.71 1.64
CA THR A 235 11.39 -0.62 1.46
C THR A 235 10.78 0.66 2.05
N GLY A 236 11.14 1.04 3.28
CA GLY A 236 10.64 2.28 3.90
C GLY A 236 11.14 3.55 3.21
N MET A 237 12.35 3.53 2.65
CA MET A 237 12.86 4.64 1.84
C MET A 237 12.15 4.72 0.49
N LEU A 238 11.87 3.59 -0.17
CA LEU A 238 11.13 3.58 -1.43
C LEU A 238 9.71 4.13 -1.27
N THR A 239 8.97 3.72 -0.22
CA THR A 239 7.62 4.25 0.05
C THR A 239 7.66 5.74 0.37
N SER A 240 8.67 6.19 1.12
CA SER A 240 8.88 7.61 1.46
C SER A 240 9.22 8.47 0.24
N ILE A 241 10.12 8.01 -0.64
CA ILE A 241 10.51 8.72 -1.87
C ILE A 241 9.28 8.91 -2.76
N LEU A 242 8.46 7.88 -2.94
CA LEU A 242 7.26 7.97 -3.76
C LEU A 242 6.24 8.95 -3.15
N ALA A 243 6.00 8.86 -1.85
CA ALA A 243 5.08 9.74 -1.13
C ALA A 243 5.51 11.22 -1.18
N VAL A 244 6.81 11.50 -1.11
CA VAL A 244 7.39 12.85 -1.19
C VAL A 244 7.49 13.36 -2.63
N SER A 245 7.72 12.47 -3.60
CA SER A 245 7.84 12.85 -5.02
C SER A 245 6.53 13.43 -5.57
N HIS A 246 5.38 12.84 -5.22
CA HIS A 246 4.08 13.28 -5.72
C HIS A 246 3.79 14.79 -5.48
N PRO A 247 3.84 15.32 -4.24
CA PRO A 247 3.58 16.74 -4.00
C PRO A 247 4.66 17.66 -4.58
N ILE A 248 5.91 17.19 -4.71
CA ILE A 248 7.00 17.97 -5.31
C ILE A 248 6.81 18.13 -6.82
N LEU A 249 6.38 17.06 -7.51
CA LEU A 249 6.13 17.13 -8.95
C LEU A 249 4.96 18.04 -9.29
N GLY A 250 3.98 18.21 -8.39
CA GLY A 250 2.87 19.17 -8.55
C GLY A 250 1.98 18.96 -9.78
N ARG A 251 2.16 17.84 -10.50
CA ARG A 251 1.42 17.50 -11.71
C ARG A 251 0.30 16.52 -11.38
N VAL A 252 -0.93 17.02 -11.40
CA VAL A 252 -2.16 16.24 -11.17
C VAL A 252 -2.32 15.08 -12.16
N GLU A 253 -1.74 15.20 -13.36
CA GLU A 253 -1.77 14.18 -14.40
C GLU A 253 -0.98 12.92 -14.03
N LEU A 254 0.05 13.04 -13.18
CA LEU A 254 0.88 11.90 -12.76
C LEU A 254 0.32 11.21 -11.51
N LEU A 255 -0.62 11.86 -10.81
CA LEU A 255 -1.21 11.36 -9.56
C LEU A 255 -1.75 9.92 -9.66
N PRO A 256 -2.47 9.51 -10.72
CA PRO A 256 -3.02 8.15 -10.80
C PRO A 256 -1.93 7.07 -10.76
N ALA A 257 -0.80 7.30 -11.43
CA ALA A 257 0.31 6.36 -11.44
C ALA A 257 0.86 6.13 -10.03
N PHE A 258 1.03 7.20 -9.24
CA PHE A 258 1.48 7.08 -7.86
C PHE A 258 0.44 6.40 -6.96
N LEU A 259 -0.82 6.82 -7.04
CA LEU A 259 -1.88 6.30 -6.18
C LEU A 259 -2.18 4.81 -6.41
N HIS A 260 -2.11 4.33 -7.65
CA HIS A 260 -2.43 2.93 -7.97
C HIS A 260 -1.30 1.97 -7.57
N VAL A 261 -0.04 2.41 -7.60
CA VAL A 261 1.14 1.59 -7.33
C VAL A 261 1.44 1.50 -5.84
N TYR A 262 1.19 2.59 -5.11
CA TYR A 262 1.52 2.74 -3.69
C TYR A 262 0.98 1.63 -2.75
N PRO A 263 -0.26 1.14 -2.88
CA PRO A 263 -0.84 0.18 -1.93
C PRO A 263 -0.15 -1.19 -2.01
N ASN A 264 0.10 -1.65 -3.23
CA ASN A 264 0.80 -2.90 -3.47
C ASN A 264 2.21 -2.88 -2.88
N MET A 265 2.90 -1.74 -2.86
CA MET A 265 4.21 -1.64 -2.23
C MET A 265 4.19 -1.88 -0.71
N PHE A 266 3.13 -1.46 -0.01
CA PHE A 266 2.95 -1.78 1.42
C PHE A 266 2.72 -3.28 1.63
N SER A 267 1.91 -3.89 0.78
CA SER A 267 1.61 -5.32 0.86
C SER A 267 2.86 -6.17 0.62
N LEU A 268 3.71 -5.77 -0.35
CA LEU A 268 5.02 -6.39 -0.56
C LEU A 268 5.96 -6.16 0.63
N SER A 269 5.98 -4.98 1.24
CA SER A 269 6.90 -4.68 2.34
C SER A 269 6.63 -5.57 3.56
N LEU A 270 5.37 -5.98 3.76
CA LEU A 270 4.95 -6.84 4.87
C LEU A 270 5.45 -8.28 4.71
N LEU A 271 5.23 -8.91 3.56
CA LEU A 271 5.54 -10.34 3.34
C LEU A 271 7.03 -10.65 3.27
N LEU A 272 7.80 -9.63 2.91
CA LEU A 272 9.19 -9.78 2.55
C LEU A 272 10.06 -9.45 3.81
N SER A 273 9.42 -8.99 4.91
CA SER A 273 9.96 -8.71 6.26
C SER A 273 9.80 -9.86 7.25
#